data_AF-A0A6A4HPL3-F1
#
_entry.id   AF-A0A6A4HPL3-F1
#
_cell.length_a   1.000
_cell.length_b   1.000
_cell.length_c   1.000
_cell.angle_alpha   90.00
_cell.angle_beta   90.00
_cell.angle_gamma   90.00
#
_symmetry.space_group_name_H-M   'P 1'
#
loop_
_entity.id
_entity.type
_entity.pdbx_description
1 polymer ?
#
loop_
_entity_poly.entity_id
_entity_poly.type
_entity_poly.pdbx_seq_one_letter_code
_entity_poly.pdbx_strand_id
1 'polypeptide(L)'
;MTSVCTAWRKAAHATPTLWCDLRLRLKQPKYADSEACRIRGPFPDEFEGDMVTAYLSRSWSLPLHVVIELDNECRSSEIIEAILPFCSRIQHLCLNVHITAAIPFLQAPSSTLPALKSLSLSVELILPEDGDNPFPDEDIVEARMAFFFSDKIQNLLGLYRTQESCTHRKRELHTTRYTGAPITRATPI
;
A
#
# COMPACT_ATOMS: atom_id res chain seq x y z
N MET A 1 1.61 -26.52 26.52
CA MET A 1 0.29 -25.95 26.19
C MET A 1 -0.69 -26.37 27.28
N THR A 2 -1.37 -25.45 27.97
CA THR A 2 -2.32 -25.83 29.05
C THR A 2 -3.71 -26.13 28.49
N SER A 3 -4.54 -26.89 29.23
CA SER A 3 -5.94 -27.17 28.85
C SER A 3 -6.74 -25.89 28.58
N VAL A 4 -6.51 -24.86 29.39
CA VAL A 4 -7.13 -23.53 29.23
C VAL A 4 -6.77 -22.90 27.89
N CYS A 5 -5.49 -22.93 27.48
CA CYS A 5 -5.08 -22.41 26.17
C CYS A 5 -5.77 -23.15 25.00
N THR A 6 -5.95 -24.47 25.12
CA THR A 6 -6.65 -25.27 24.10
C THR A 6 -8.12 -24.88 24.00
N ALA A 7 -8.80 -24.71 25.14
CA ALA A 7 -10.21 -24.31 25.18
C ALA A 7 -10.42 -22.93 24.55
N TRP A 8 -9.59 -21.94 24.91
CA TRP A 8 -9.64 -20.60 24.31
C TRP A 8 -9.41 -20.60 22.81
N ARG A 9 -8.45 -21.38 22.33
CA ARG A 9 -8.24 -21.51 20.87
C ARG A 9 -9.45 -22.09 20.17
N LYS A 10 -10.04 -23.16 20.72
CA LYS A 10 -11.26 -23.75 20.16
C LYS A 10 -12.42 -22.75 20.13
N ALA A 11 -12.62 -21.99 21.22
CA ALA A 11 -13.65 -20.96 21.28
C ALA A 11 -13.41 -19.85 20.25
N ALA A 12 -12.18 -19.37 20.11
CA ALA A 12 -11.82 -18.35 19.11
C ALA A 12 -12.04 -18.85 17.68
N HIS A 13 -11.64 -20.08 17.36
CA HIS A 13 -11.88 -20.70 16.06
C HIS A 13 -13.36 -20.93 15.77
N ALA A 14 -14.17 -21.20 16.80
CA ALA A 14 -15.61 -21.37 16.67
C ALA A 14 -16.39 -20.04 16.57
N THR A 15 -15.72 -18.89 16.66
CA THR A 15 -16.33 -17.56 16.65
C THR A 15 -15.83 -16.73 15.45
N PRO A 16 -16.40 -16.92 14.24
CA PRO A 16 -15.96 -16.24 13.00
C PRO A 16 -15.96 -14.70 13.09
N THR A 17 -16.86 -14.13 13.90
CA THR A 17 -17.01 -12.67 14.06
C THR A 17 -15.78 -12.00 14.65
N LEU A 18 -14.96 -12.71 15.43
CA LEU A 18 -13.70 -12.19 15.97
C LEU A 18 -12.67 -11.87 14.88
N TRP A 19 -12.79 -12.52 13.73
CA TRP A 19 -11.83 -12.43 12.62
C TRP A 19 -12.28 -11.45 11.52
N CYS A 20 -13.39 -10.72 11.76
CA CYS A 20 -13.96 -9.79 10.78
C CYS A 20 -13.32 -8.39 10.83
N ASP A 21 -12.69 -8.02 11.96
CA ASP A 21 -11.95 -6.77 12.11
C ASP A 21 -10.44 -7.08 12.05
N LEU A 22 -9.79 -6.63 10.98
CA LEU A 22 -8.36 -6.72 10.80
C LEU A 22 -7.76 -5.33 10.98
N ARG A 23 -6.92 -5.17 12.00
CA ARG A 23 -6.16 -3.93 12.25
C ARG A 23 -4.68 -4.23 12.23
N LEU A 24 -4.03 -3.92 11.13
CA LEU A 24 -2.59 -4.08 10.95
C LEU A 24 -1.93 -2.72 11.11
N ARG A 25 -1.08 -2.60 12.14
CA ARG A 25 -0.25 -1.41 12.39
C ARG A 25 1.21 -1.82 12.40
N LEU A 26 1.82 -1.76 11.23
CA LEU A 26 3.23 -2.05 11.01
C LEU A 26 4.06 -0.78 10.81
N LYS A 27 3.45 0.41 11.03
CA LYS A 27 4.19 1.66 11.11
C LYS A 27 5.15 1.62 12.32
N GLN A 28 6.44 1.53 12.07
CA GLN A 28 7.47 1.87 13.04
C GLN A 28 7.31 3.35 13.41
N PRO A 29 7.40 3.70 14.71
CA PRO A 29 7.46 5.10 15.10
C PRO A 29 8.70 5.72 14.46
N LYS A 30 8.53 6.87 13.76
CA LYS A 30 9.64 7.66 13.18
C LYS A 30 10.74 8.01 14.20
N TYR A 31 10.44 7.92 15.49
CA TYR A 31 11.38 8.06 16.60
C TYR A 31 11.72 6.68 17.20
N ALA A 32 12.51 5.89 16.47
CA ALA A 32 12.97 4.58 16.91
C ALA A 32 13.88 4.63 18.15
N ASP A 33 14.34 5.82 18.57
CA ASP A 33 15.08 6.04 19.82
C ASP A 33 14.19 6.12 21.07
N SER A 34 12.86 6.10 20.90
CA SER A 34 11.95 5.96 22.02
C SER A 34 12.20 4.63 22.74
N GLU A 35 12.43 4.67 24.05
CA GLU A 35 12.63 3.49 24.91
C GLU A 35 11.49 2.46 24.76
N ALA A 36 10.30 2.89 24.31
CA ALA A 36 9.17 2.03 23.97
C ALA A 36 9.43 1.11 22.75
N CYS A 37 10.23 1.53 21.76
CA CYS A 37 10.60 0.70 20.62
C CYS A 37 11.54 -0.45 21.04
N ARG A 38 12.38 -0.24 22.05
CA ARG A 38 13.25 -1.29 22.60
C ARG A 38 12.45 -2.39 23.32
N ILE A 39 11.34 -2.03 23.95
CA ILE A 39 10.49 -2.98 24.69
C ILE A 39 9.70 -3.88 23.74
N ARG A 40 9.26 -3.37 22.59
CA ARG A 40 8.45 -4.16 21.64
C ARG A 40 9.26 -5.18 20.85
N GLY A 41 10.60 -5.06 20.86
CA GLY A 41 11.49 -5.82 20.00
C GLY A 41 11.32 -5.43 18.52
N PRO A 42 12.29 -5.78 17.65
CA PRO A 42 12.05 -5.72 16.22
C PRO A 42 10.80 -6.53 15.90
N PHE A 43 9.95 -6.00 15.02
CA PHE A 43 8.87 -6.81 14.47
C PHE A 43 9.49 -8.09 13.91
N PRO A 44 8.94 -9.28 14.21
CA PRO A 44 9.52 -10.52 13.71
C PRO A 44 9.61 -10.41 12.19
N ASP A 45 10.77 -10.78 11.66
CA ASP A 45 11.01 -10.72 10.22
C ASP A 45 10.05 -11.64 9.43
N GLU A 46 9.39 -12.55 10.14
CA GLU A 46 8.46 -13.58 9.67
C GLU A 46 6.99 -13.12 9.57
N PHE A 47 6.69 -11.81 9.71
CA PHE A 47 5.31 -11.36 9.49
C PHE A 47 4.98 -11.36 7.99
N GLU A 48 4.47 -12.50 7.52
CA GLU A 48 4.19 -12.81 6.11
C GLU A 48 2.72 -12.61 5.74
N GLY A 49 2.45 -12.39 4.44
CA GLY A 49 1.09 -12.32 3.89
C GLY A 49 0.24 -13.56 4.20
N ASP A 50 0.87 -14.73 4.37
CA ASP A 50 0.19 -15.99 4.71
C ASP A 50 -0.54 -15.92 6.06
N MET A 51 0.01 -15.19 7.04
CA MET A 51 -0.65 -14.98 8.32
C MET A 51 -1.93 -14.15 8.17
N VAL A 52 -1.91 -13.15 7.29
CA VAL A 52 -3.07 -12.30 7.00
C VAL A 52 -4.14 -13.12 6.28
N THR A 53 -3.75 -13.91 5.29
CA THR A 53 -4.65 -14.83 4.59
C THR A 53 -5.31 -15.83 5.55
N ALA A 54 -4.51 -16.46 6.42
CA ALA A 54 -5.02 -17.41 7.40
C ALA A 54 -5.96 -16.75 8.43
N TYR A 55 -5.67 -15.51 8.84
CA TYR A 55 -6.53 -14.72 9.73
C TYR A 55 -7.88 -14.43 9.07
N LEU A 56 -7.87 -13.85 7.88
CA LEU A 56 -9.08 -13.45 7.15
C LEU A 56 -9.93 -14.64 6.65
N SER A 57 -9.31 -15.80 6.44
CA SER A 57 -10.05 -17.01 6.06
C SER A 57 -10.96 -17.52 7.19
N ARG A 58 -10.68 -17.18 8.46
CA ARG A 58 -11.48 -17.62 9.62
C ARG A 58 -12.82 -16.89 9.76
N SER A 59 -12.99 -15.75 9.08
CA SER A 59 -14.28 -15.05 9.03
C SER A 59 -15.24 -15.62 7.99
N TRP A 60 -14.82 -16.61 7.20
CA TRP A 60 -15.62 -17.33 6.21
C TRP A 60 -16.27 -16.45 5.14
N SER A 61 -17.56 -16.16 5.23
CA SER A 61 -18.31 -15.30 4.29
C SER A 61 -18.76 -13.99 4.94
N LEU A 62 -18.36 -13.73 6.19
CA LEU A 62 -18.77 -12.54 6.90
C LEU A 62 -18.14 -11.27 6.31
N PRO A 63 -18.85 -10.12 6.43
CA PRO A 63 -18.31 -8.82 6.08
C PRO A 63 -17.02 -8.47 6.83
N LEU A 64 -16.11 -7.80 6.15
CA LEU A 64 -14.82 -7.41 6.71
C LEU A 64 -14.69 -5.90 6.95
N HIS A 65 -14.01 -5.57 8.04
CA HIS A 65 -13.50 -4.25 8.38
C HIS A 65 -11.97 -4.34 8.39
N VAL A 66 -11.31 -3.59 7.50
CA VAL A 66 -9.87 -3.69 7.29
C VAL A 66 -9.24 -2.32 7.49
N VAL A 67 -8.33 -2.24 8.45
CA VAL A 67 -7.51 -1.05 8.75
C VAL A 67 -6.05 -1.44 8.64
N ILE A 68 -5.33 -0.79 7.74
CA ILE A 68 -3.94 -1.09 7.40
C ILE A 68 -3.13 0.20 7.54
N GLU A 69 -2.13 0.19 8.41
CA GLU A 69 -1.15 1.25 8.61
C GLU A 69 0.23 0.62 8.40
N LEU A 70 0.84 0.83 7.24
CA LEU A 70 2.13 0.22 6.84
C LEU A 70 3.17 1.31 6.63
N ASP A 71 4.39 1.05 7.11
CA ASP A 71 5.55 1.83 6.73
C ASP A 71 6.12 1.40 5.38
N ASN A 72 7.01 2.25 4.88
CA ASN A 72 7.39 2.24 3.49
C ASN A 72 8.33 1.07 3.12
N GLU A 73 8.04 0.53 1.95
CA GLU A 73 8.93 -0.15 0.99
C GLU A 73 9.02 -1.67 0.91
N CYS A 74 9.11 -2.48 1.99
CA CYS A 74 9.45 -3.91 1.75
C CYS A 74 8.33 -4.95 1.94
N ARG A 75 7.36 -4.77 2.84
CA ARG A 75 6.34 -5.82 3.13
C ARG A 75 4.92 -5.45 2.74
N SER A 76 4.75 -4.24 2.22
CA SER A 76 3.41 -3.75 1.94
C SER A 76 2.76 -4.47 0.76
N SER A 77 3.51 -4.84 -0.27
CA SER A 77 2.94 -5.58 -1.41
C SER A 77 2.36 -6.92 -0.99
N GLU A 78 3.09 -7.75 -0.25
CA GLU A 78 2.66 -9.10 0.16
C GLU A 78 1.40 -9.08 1.02
N ILE A 79 1.30 -8.13 1.96
CA ILE A 79 0.12 -7.97 2.81
C ILE A 79 -1.09 -7.54 1.97
N ILE A 80 -0.88 -6.61 1.05
CA ILE A 80 -1.94 -6.11 0.18
C ILE A 80 -2.43 -7.24 -0.73
N GLU A 81 -1.52 -7.99 -1.34
CA GLU A 81 -1.82 -9.17 -2.15
C GLU A 81 -2.59 -10.25 -1.37
N ALA A 82 -2.21 -10.50 -0.11
CA ALA A 82 -2.94 -11.41 0.78
C ALA A 82 -4.38 -10.97 1.08
N ILE A 83 -4.68 -9.67 0.98
CA ILE A 83 -6.01 -9.12 1.25
C ILE A 83 -6.90 -9.09 -0.01
N LEU A 84 -6.30 -9.00 -1.20
CA LEU A 84 -7.02 -8.91 -2.48
C LEU A 84 -8.09 -10.01 -2.68
N PRO A 85 -7.85 -11.29 -2.34
CA PRO A 85 -8.86 -12.35 -2.49
C PRO A 85 -10.14 -12.12 -1.68
N PHE A 86 -10.08 -11.26 -0.65
CA PHE A 86 -11.20 -11.02 0.26
C PHE A 86 -11.95 -9.72 -0.04
N CYS A 87 -11.56 -8.95 -1.07
CA CYS A 87 -12.16 -7.67 -1.43
C CYS A 87 -13.69 -7.72 -1.61
N SER A 88 -14.23 -8.84 -2.08
CA SER A 88 -15.67 -9.03 -2.25
C SER A 88 -16.49 -8.86 -0.95
N ARG A 89 -15.84 -9.05 0.20
CA ARG A 89 -16.44 -8.98 1.54
C ARG A 89 -16.12 -7.68 2.30
N ILE A 90 -15.17 -6.89 1.82
CA ILE A 90 -14.70 -5.69 2.55
C ILE A 90 -15.77 -4.61 2.47
N GLN A 91 -16.33 -4.25 3.62
CA GLN A 91 -17.28 -3.15 3.77
C GLN A 91 -16.61 -1.85 4.16
N HIS A 92 -15.52 -1.93 4.91
CA HIS A 92 -14.79 -0.77 5.40
C HIS A 92 -13.30 -0.99 5.16
N LEU A 93 -12.68 -0.12 4.36
CA LEU A 93 -11.26 -0.16 4.05
C LEU A 93 -10.60 1.15 4.47
N CYS A 94 -9.63 1.08 5.38
CA CYS A 94 -8.78 2.20 5.74
C CYS A 94 -7.34 1.84 5.45
N LEU A 95 -6.71 2.58 4.56
CA LEU A 95 -5.33 2.41 4.14
C LEU A 95 -4.54 3.67 4.51
N ASN A 96 -3.54 3.49 5.35
CA ASN A 96 -2.50 4.46 5.62
C ASN A 96 -1.17 3.83 5.19
N VAL A 97 -0.88 3.95 3.90
CA VAL A 97 0.21 3.22 3.23
C VAL A 97 0.88 4.14 2.21
N HIS A 98 2.10 3.81 1.81
CA HIS A 98 2.72 4.49 0.68
C HIS A 98 1.93 4.27 -0.62
N ILE A 99 2.00 5.24 -1.55
CA ILE A 99 1.19 5.20 -2.77
C ILE A 99 1.37 3.90 -3.55
N THR A 100 2.61 3.41 -3.64
CA THR A 100 2.96 2.19 -4.38
C THR A 100 2.25 0.95 -3.82
N ALA A 101 2.07 0.88 -2.51
CA ALA A 101 1.34 -0.21 -1.85
C ALA A 101 -0.18 -0.10 -2.04
N ALA A 102 -0.71 1.10 -2.25
CA ALA A 102 -2.13 1.30 -2.53
C ALA A 102 -2.50 0.97 -3.99
N ILE A 103 -1.53 0.98 -4.92
CA ILE A 103 -1.77 0.75 -6.36
C ILE A 103 -2.62 -0.49 -6.64
N PRO A 104 -2.39 -1.68 -6.06
CA PRO A 104 -3.20 -2.85 -6.35
C PRO A 104 -4.68 -2.65 -6.03
N PHE A 105 -5.01 -1.92 -4.95
CA PHE A 105 -6.39 -1.57 -4.63
C PHE A 105 -6.96 -0.51 -5.56
N LEU A 106 -6.15 0.46 -6.00
CA LEU A 106 -6.57 1.54 -6.91
C LEU A 106 -6.74 1.06 -8.36
N GLN A 107 -5.97 0.04 -8.76
CA GLN A 107 -6.05 -0.58 -10.08
C GLN A 107 -7.09 -1.71 -10.13
N ALA A 108 -7.52 -2.22 -8.98
CA ALA A 108 -8.55 -3.24 -8.93
C ALA A 108 -9.81 -2.74 -9.67
N PRO A 109 -10.42 -3.58 -10.54
CA PRO A 109 -11.69 -3.26 -11.15
C PRO A 109 -12.70 -2.79 -10.10
N SER A 110 -13.57 -1.84 -10.43
CA SER A 110 -14.59 -1.37 -9.49
C SER A 110 -15.53 -2.49 -9.02
N SER A 111 -15.59 -3.60 -9.77
CA SER A 111 -16.30 -4.83 -9.40
C SER A 111 -15.62 -5.67 -8.32
N THR A 112 -14.38 -5.37 -7.94
CA THR A 112 -13.60 -6.14 -6.96
C THR A 112 -14.00 -5.84 -5.52
N LEU A 113 -14.58 -4.65 -5.26
CA LEU A 113 -15.03 -4.19 -3.94
C LEU A 113 -16.56 -3.94 -3.92
N PRO A 114 -17.41 -4.92 -4.29
CA PRO A 114 -18.86 -4.77 -4.42
C PRO A 114 -19.58 -4.48 -3.11
N ALA A 115 -19.00 -4.86 -1.97
CA ALA A 115 -19.59 -4.66 -0.64
C ALA A 115 -19.10 -3.37 0.04
N LEU A 116 -18.21 -2.61 -0.57
CA LEU A 116 -17.51 -1.51 0.08
C LEU A 116 -18.43 -0.31 0.34
N LYS A 117 -18.57 0.06 1.60
CA LYS A 117 -19.39 1.17 2.11
C LYS A 117 -18.56 2.40 2.46
N SER A 118 -17.33 2.21 2.93
CA SER A 118 -16.44 3.32 3.25
C SER A 118 -14.99 3.02 2.86
N LEU A 119 -14.33 4.03 2.27
CA LEU A 119 -12.90 4.02 1.98
C LEU A 119 -12.22 5.21 2.65
N SER A 120 -11.10 4.97 3.32
CA SER A 120 -10.22 6.02 3.81
C SER A 120 -8.83 5.74 3.29
N LEU A 121 -8.25 6.72 2.59
CA LEU A 121 -6.93 6.61 1.98
C LEU A 121 -6.07 7.76 2.51
N SER A 122 -5.01 7.41 3.22
CA SER A 122 -3.96 8.33 3.63
C SER A 122 -2.69 7.86 2.95
N VAL A 123 -2.15 8.68 2.06
CA VAL A 123 -1.02 8.29 1.23
C VAL A 123 0.17 9.18 1.56
N GLU A 124 1.27 8.54 1.95
CA GLU A 124 2.56 9.22 2.07
C GLU A 124 3.21 9.19 0.68
N LEU A 125 3.58 10.36 0.16
CA LEU A 125 4.35 10.50 -1.08
C LEU A 125 5.79 10.77 -0.69
N ILE A 126 6.69 9.81 -0.93
CA ILE A 126 8.12 10.12 -0.90
C ILE A 126 8.47 10.73 -2.25
N LEU A 127 8.74 12.03 -2.25
CA LEU A 127 9.41 12.65 -3.39
C LEU A 127 10.85 12.17 -3.39
N PRO A 128 11.40 11.71 -4.54
CA PRO A 128 12.81 11.38 -4.61
C PRO A 128 13.60 12.60 -4.15
N GLU A 129 14.50 12.41 -3.19
CA GLU A 129 15.46 13.44 -2.81
C GLU A 129 16.31 13.73 -4.05
N ASP A 130 15.94 14.74 -4.82
CA ASP A 130 16.82 15.29 -5.85
C ASP A 130 18.05 15.81 -5.10
N GLY A 131 19.15 15.04 -5.22
CA GLY A 131 20.43 15.35 -4.61
C GLY A 131 20.83 16.79 -4.96
N ASP A 132 21.20 17.55 -3.93
CA ASP A 132 21.57 18.97 -3.93
C ASP A 132 20.51 19.97 -3.47
N ASN A 133 19.41 19.55 -2.81
CA ASN A 133 18.54 20.51 -2.12
C ASN A 133 19.13 20.86 -0.74
N PRO A 134 19.66 22.09 -0.51
CA PRO A 134 20.35 22.46 0.74
C PRO A 134 19.39 22.77 1.90
N PHE A 135 18.10 22.46 1.74
CA PHE A 135 17.08 22.65 2.76
C PHE A 135 16.58 21.27 3.18
N PRO A 136 17.28 20.59 4.11
CA PRO A 136 16.64 19.53 4.87
C PRO A 136 15.65 20.25 5.79
N ASP A 137 14.40 19.82 5.73
CA ASP A 137 13.43 19.86 6.83
C ASP A 137 12.03 20.22 6.32
N GLU A 138 11.15 19.23 6.46
CA GLU A 138 9.72 19.35 6.79
C GLU A 138 8.61 19.27 5.72
N ASP A 139 8.87 19.07 4.43
CA ASP A 139 7.75 18.92 3.48
C ASP A 139 7.27 17.46 3.32
N ILE A 140 6.90 16.80 4.43
CA ILE A 140 5.97 15.66 4.35
C ILE A 140 4.60 16.25 4.05
N VAL A 141 4.25 16.29 2.76
CA VAL A 141 2.90 16.65 2.33
C VAL A 141 1.97 15.48 2.73
N GLU A 142 1.43 15.53 3.94
CA GLU A 142 0.39 14.59 4.38
C GLU A 142 -0.92 14.93 3.65
N ALA A 143 -1.08 14.39 2.44
CA ALA A 143 -2.33 14.48 1.70
C ALA A 143 -3.34 13.48 2.29
N ARG A 144 -4.13 13.91 3.28
CA ARG A 144 -5.26 13.12 3.79
C ARG A 144 -6.47 13.32 2.89
N MET A 145 -6.75 12.34 2.04
CA MET A 145 -7.98 12.33 1.23
C MET A 145 -8.98 11.33 1.81
N ALA A 146 -9.96 11.83 2.56
CA ALA A 146 -11.10 11.01 2.97
C ALA A 146 -12.10 10.93 1.80
N PHE A 147 -12.30 9.73 1.26
CA PHE A 147 -13.23 9.51 0.16
C PHE A 147 -14.46 8.74 0.61
N PHE A 148 -15.62 9.39 0.64
CA PHE A 148 -16.87 8.64 0.66
C PHE A 148 -17.11 8.10 -0.75
N PHE A 149 -17.42 6.80 -0.87
CA PHE A 149 -17.74 6.16 -2.15
C PHE A 149 -18.98 6.85 -2.74
N SER A 150 -18.71 7.83 -3.59
CA SER A 150 -19.61 8.58 -4.45
C SER A 150 -18.92 8.62 -5.82
N ASP A 151 -19.68 8.75 -6.90
CA ASP A 151 -19.24 8.74 -8.31
C ASP A 151 -17.97 9.57 -8.61
N LYS A 152 -17.57 10.48 -7.72
CA LYS A 152 -16.36 11.31 -7.79
C LYS A 152 -15.03 10.55 -7.74
N ILE A 153 -14.92 9.36 -7.15
CA ILE A 153 -13.62 8.63 -7.09
C ILE A 153 -13.22 8.08 -8.46
N GLN A 154 -14.20 7.62 -9.28
CA GLN A 154 -13.93 7.15 -10.64
C GLN A 154 -13.31 8.24 -11.51
N ASN A 155 -13.72 9.50 -11.30
CA ASN A 155 -13.12 10.65 -11.98
C ASN A 155 -11.67 10.89 -11.55
N LEU A 156 -11.33 10.68 -10.28
CA LEU A 156 -9.95 10.83 -9.78
C LEU A 156 -9.02 9.71 -10.27
N LEU A 157 -9.50 8.45 -10.30
CA LEU A 157 -8.75 7.35 -10.92
C LEU A 157 -8.57 7.56 -12.43
N GLY A 158 -9.58 8.17 -13.09
CA GLY A 158 -9.47 8.63 -14.48
C GLY A 158 -8.39 9.70 -14.66
N LEU A 159 -8.35 10.70 -13.76
CA LEU A 159 -7.33 11.76 -13.78
C LEU A 159 -5.91 11.21 -13.56
N TYR A 160 -5.74 10.27 -12.63
CA TYR A 160 -4.42 9.66 -12.38
C TYR A 160 -3.92 8.85 -13.60
N ARG A 161 -4.81 8.07 -14.25
CA ARG A 161 -4.47 7.38 -15.51
C ARG A 161 -4.06 8.35 -16.62
N THR A 162 -4.70 9.52 -16.71
CA THR A 162 -4.30 10.53 -17.70
C THR A 162 -2.96 11.19 -17.38
N GLN A 163 -2.61 11.31 -16.09
CA GLN A 163 -1.35 11.91 -15.67
C GLN A 163 -0.14 11.00 -15.96
N GLU A 164 -0.26 9.69 -15.75
CA GLU A 164 0.77 8.70 -16.14
C GLU A 164 0.99 8.66 -17.65
N SER A 165 -0.07 8.85 -18.45
CA SER A 165 0.05 8.93 -19.91
C SER A 165 0.81 10.19 -20.38
N CYS A 166 0.66 11.31 -19.66
CA CYS A 166 1.39 12.56 -19.95
C CYS A 166 2.87 12.51 -19.56
N THR A 167 3.22 11.83 -18.45
CA THR A 167 4.63 11.69 -18.03
C THR A 167 5.41 10.74 -18.94
N HIS A 168 4.78 9.68 -19.45
CA HIS A 168 5.40 8.79 -20.45
C HIS A 168 5.67 9.51 -21.78
N ARG A 169 4.73 10.33 -22.26
CA ARG A 169 4.88 11.09 -23.52
C ARG A 169 5.99 12.14 -23.47
N LYS A 170 6.27 12.72 -22.29
CA LYS A 170 7.41 13.64 -22.10
C LYS A 170 8.77 12.95 -22.16
N ARG A 171 8.88 11.67 -21.78
CA ARG A 171 10.14 10.90 -21.88
C ARG A 171 10.46 10.48 -23.32
N GLU A 172 9.44 10.17 -24.14
CA GLU A 172 9.66 9.84 -25.55
C GLU A 172 10.14 11.02 -26.40
N LEU A 173 9.73 12.26 -26.06
CA LEU A 173 10.15 13.47 -26.76
C LEU A 173 11.62 13.87 -26.53
N HIS A 174 12.30 13.31 -25.51
CA HIS A 174 13.73 13.55 -25.27
C HIS A 174 14.67 12.50 -25.87
N THR A 175 14.14 11.42 -26.47
CA THR A 175 14.98 10.31 -27.00
C THR A 175 15.15 10.37 -28.54
N THR A 176 14.77 11.47 -29.19
CA THR A 176 15.00 11.67 -30.63
C THR A 176 15.78 12.94 -30.89
N ARG A 177 17.12 12.88 -30.78
CA ARG A 177 18.09 13.64 -31.59
C ARG A 177 19.52 13.35 -31.10
N TYR A 178 20.12 12.31 -31.68
CA TYR A 178 21.56 12.32 -31.94
C TYR A 178 21.88 11.30 -33.05
N THR A 179 21.44 11.59 -34.26
CA THR A 179 22.01 10.97 -35.46
C THR A 179 23.36 11.62 -35.71
N GLY A 180 24.42 11.00 -35.21
CA GLY A 180 25.80 11.40 -35.49
C GLY A 180 26.11 11.23 -36.97
N ALA A 181 26.57 12.30 -37.62
CA ALA A 181 27.11 12.25 -38.96
C ALA A 181 28.48 11.54 -38.96
N PRO A 182 28.80 10.72 -39.97
CA PRO A 182 30.10 10.06 -40.07
C PRO A 182 31.19 11.08 -40.43
N ILE A 183 32.25 11.11 -39.61
CA ILE A 183 33.47 11.90 -39.85
C ILE A 183 34.34 11.12 -40.84
N THR A 184 34.41 11.59 -42.07
CA THR A 184 35.36 11.10 -43.08
C THR A 184 36.76 11.66 -42.79
N ARG A 185 37.70 10.79 -42.39
CA ARG A 185 39.13 11.12 -42.32
C ARG A 185 39.74 11.07 -43.71
N ALA A 186 40.29 12.20 -44.16
CA ALA A 186 41.17 12.26 -45.31
C ALA A 186 42.59 11.80 -44.91
N THR A 187 43.13 10.85 -45.65
CA THR A 187 44.51 10.35 -45.55
C THR A 187 45.39 11.18 -46.49
N PRO A 188 46.57 11.68 -46.05
CA PRO A 188 47.50 12.36 -46.95
C PRO A 188 48.53 11.36 -47.50
N ILE A 189 48.69 11.31 -48.82
CA ILE A 189 49.92 10.97 -49.55
C ILE A 189 50.01 11.86 -50.77
#